data_AF-A0A653LU48-F1
#
_entry.id   AF-A0A653LU48-F1
#
_cell.length_a   1.000
_cell.length_b   1.000
_cell.length_c   1.000
_cell.angle_alpha   90.00
_cell.angle_beta   90.00
_cell.angle_gamma   90.00
#
_symmetry.space_group_name_H-M   'P 1'
#
loop_
_entity.id
_entity.type
_entity.pdbx_description
1 polymer ?
#
loop_
_entity_poly.entity_id
_entity_poly.type
_entity_poly.pdbx_seq_one_letter_code
_entity_poly.pdbx_strand_id
1 'polypeptide(L)'
;MLSKRFEVACGRGAVARRTLDQMDAMREPLEAALERLAPGDGDPLARVTATRDAARWLEEVGLVDAVERARAAGSTWAQIGAALGVTGATATTRFGGTPEEREARAQQSRERAAQRNKIASEAIGATPRGELPGMSVADAAEKLDVQLGTFRRRIQVAREKNSAAFAAAITVVQLSPKREVMRVVDLAAAAQI
;
A
#
# COMPACT_ATOMS: atom_id res chain seq x y z
N MET A 1 58.42 -14.21 1.95
CA MET A 1 57.37 -13.32 1.42
C MET A 1 56.41 -14.14 0.56
N LEU A 2 55.11 -13.98 0.83
CA LEU A 2 53.94 -14.32 0.02
C LEU A 2 53.81 -15.71 -0.63
N SER A 3 52.91 -16.53 -0.08
CA SER A 3 51.82 -17.11 -0.88
C SER A 3 50.69 -17.65 0.02
N LYS A 4 49.67 -16.81 0.29
CA LYS A 4 48.34 -17.21 0.78
C LYS A 4 47.31 -16.37 0.04
N ARG A 5 46.91 -16.81 -1.15
CA ARG A 5 45.73 -16.31 -1.87
C ARG A 5 45.15 -17.43 -2.72
N PHE A 6 44.44 -18.36 -2.10
CA PHE A 6 43.48 -19.23 -2.78
C PHE A 6 42.58 -19.86 -1.72
N GLU A 7 41.44 -19.23 -1.41
CA GLU A 7 40.20 -19.86 -0.90
C GLU A 7 39.20 -18.79 -0.39
N VAL A 8 38.55 -18.04 -1.28
CA VAL A 8 37.29 -17.32 -0.94
C VAL A 8 36.32 -17.30 -2.13
N ALA A 9 36.25 -18.40 -2.90
CA ALA A 9 35.29 -18.53 -4.01
C ALA A 9 34.23 -19.63 -3.77
N CYS A 10 34.44 -20.54 -2.80
CA CYS A 10 33.58 -21.72 -2.64
C CYS A 10 32.27 -21.47 -1.85
N GLY A 11 32.15 -20.37 -1.10
CA GLY A 11 31.01 -20.13 -0.21
C GLY A 11 29.73 -19.63 -0.88
N ARG A 12 29.81 -18.72 -1.87
CA ARG A 12 28.61 -18.10 -2.47
C ARG A 12 27.85 -19.04 -3.40
N GLY A 13 28.57 -19.87 -4.15
CA GLY A 13 27.96 -20.84 -5.08
C GLY A 13 27.30 -22.04 -4.39
N ALA A 14 27.64 -22.33 -3.13
CA ALA A 14 27.03 -23.38 -2.34
C ALA A 14 25.74 -22.91 -1.65
N VAL A 15 25.70 -21.67 -1.16
CA VAL A 15 24.48 -21.07 -0.58
C VAL A 15 23.41 -20.88 -1.64
N ALA A 16 23.75 -20.31 -2.81
CA ALA A 16 22.79 -20.12 -3.89
C ALA A 16 22.21 -21.44 -4.43
N ARG A 17 23.04 -22.49 -4.56
CA ARG A 17 22.56 -23.84 -4.93
C ARG A 17 21.63 -24.43 -3.88
N ARG A 18 21.99 -24.32 -2.59
CA ARG A 18 21.13 -24.77 -1.49
C ARG A 18 19.77 -24.06 -1.46
N THR A 19 19.72 -22.76 -1.80
CA THR A 19 18.46 -22.00 -1.89
C THR A 19 17.61 -22.47 -3.06
N LEU A 20 18.21 -22.72 -4.24
CA LEU A 20 17.48 -23.23 -5.41
C LEU A 20 16.93 -24.64 -5.17
N ASP A 21 17.73 -25.53 -4.59
CA ASP A 21 17.29 -26.89 -4.23
C ASP A 21 16.14 -26.87 -3.20
N GLN A 22 16.17 -25.93 -2.25
CA GLN A 22 15.06 -25.72 -1.31
C GLN A 22 13.81 -25.15 -1.98
N MET A 23 13.97 -24.22 -2.93
CA MET A 23 12.85 -23.64 -3.65
C MET A 23 12.16 -24.68 -4.55
N ASP A 24 12.92 -25.55 -5.22
CA ASP A 24 12.35 -26.63 -6.01
C ASP A 24 11.67 -27.70 -5.13
N ALA A 25 12.20 -27.98 -3.93
CA ALA A 25 11.54 -28.86 -2.96
C ALA A 25 10.21 -28.27 -2.43
N MET A 26 10.08 -26.93 -2.38
CA MET A 26 8.87 -26.24 -1.94
C MET A 26 7.84 -26.04 -3.06
N ARG A 27 8.21 -26.29 -4.32
CA ARG A 27 7.35 -26.11 -5.49
C ARG A 27 6.08 -26.95 -5.43
N GLU A 28 6.24 -28.26 -5.22
CA GLU A 28 5.13 -29.22 -5.14
C GLU A 28 4.15 -28.91 -3.99
N PRO A 29 4.62 -28.69 -2.74
CA PRO A 29 3.73 -28.26 -1.65
C PRO A 29 3.00 -26.94 -1.92
N LEU A 30 3.66 -25.98 -2.56
CA LEU A 30 3.05 -24.69 -2.90
C LEU A 30 1.96 -24.87 -3.97
N GLU A 31 2.22 -25.63 -5.03
CA GLU A 31 1.21 -25.92 -6.06
C GLU A 31 0.00 -26.66 -5.48
N ALA A 32 0.21 -27.66 -4.62
CA ALA A 32 -0.89 -28.35 -3.94
C ALA A 32 -1.70 -27.44 -2.99
N ALA A 33 -1.09 -26.39 -2.44
CA ALA A 33 -1.80 -25.39 -1.65
C ALA A 33 -2.57 -24.41 -2.53
N LEU A 34 -1.98 -23.96 -3.64
CA LEU A 34 -2.61 -23.08 -4.61
C LEU A 34 -3.78 -23.76 -5.31
N GLU A 35 -3.68 -25.05 -5.63
CA GLU A 35 -4.77 -25.80 -6.26
C GLU A 35 -6.04 -25.83 -5.39
N ARG A 36 -5.87 -25.86 -4.05
CA ARG A 36 -6.99 -25.77 -3.10
C ARG A 36 -7.58 -24.36 -2.98
N LEU A 37 -6.80 -23.32 -3.25
CA LEU A 37 -7.22 -21.92 -3.14
C LEU A 37 -7.77 -21.36 -4.46
N ALA A 38 -7.18 -21.76 -5.58
CA ALA A 38 -7.49 -21.34 -6.94
C ALA A 38 -7.06 -22.46 -7.93
N PRO A 39 -8.00 -23.34 -8.33
CA PRO A 39 -7.73 -24.48 -9.22
C PRO A 39 -7.03 -24.08 -10.53
N GLY A 40 -6.23 -24.99 -11.07
CA GLY A 40 -5.34 -24.71 -12.22
C GLY A 40 -6.07 -24.60 -13.54
N ASP A 41 -7.27 -25.18 -13.60
CA ASP A 41 -8.22 -25.08 -14.69
C ASP A 41 -9.17 -23.86 -14.56
N GLY A 42 -9.03 -23.09 -13.48
CA GLY A 42 -9.80 -21.87 -13.21
C GLY A 42 -9.24 -20.61 -13.89
N ASP A 43 -9.68 -19.44 -13.44
CA ASP A 43 -9.20 -18.15 -13.95
C ASP A 43 -7.70 -17.93 -13.66
N PRO A 44 -6.84 -17.77 -14.68
CA PRO A 44 -5.41 -17.50 -14.48
C PRO A 44 -5.13 -16.26 -13.62
N LEU A 45 -5.95 -15.21 -13.68
CA LEU A 45 -5.77 -14.00 -12.86
C LEU A 45 -6.15 -14.24 -11.39
N ALA A 46 -7.16 -15.08 -11.14
CA ALA A 46 -7.48 -15.54 -9.79
C ALA A 46 -6.31 -16.33 -9.19
N ARG A 47 -5.63 -17.18 -9.98
CA ARG A 47 -4.45 -17.93 -9.52
C ARG A 47 -3.26 -17.03 -9.19
N VAL A 48 -3.01 -15.97 -9.98
CA VAL A 48 -2.01 -14.93 -9.64
C VAL A 48 -2.35 -14.24 -8.33
N THR A 49 -3.61 -13.87 -8.14
CA THR A 49 -4.09 -13.21 -6.92
C THR A 49 -3.92 -14.11 -5.69
N ALA A 50 -4.34 -15.38 -5.80
CA ALA A 50 -4.18 -16.38 -4.74
C ALA A 50 -2.70 -16.61 -4.39
N THR A 51 -1.81 -16.64 -5.38
CA THR A 51 -0.36 -16.78 -5.17
C THR A 51 0.21 -15.58 -4.40
N ARG A 52 -0.14 -14.36 -4.81
CA ARG A 52 0.26 -13.14 -4.11
C ARG A 52 -0.22 -13.13 -2.66
N ASP A 53 -1.48 -13.50 -2.44
CA ASP A 53 -2.07 -13.48 -1.11
C ASP A 53 -1.46 -14.57 -0.23
N ALA A 54 -1.23 -15.77 -0.76
CA ALA A 54 -0.54 -16.86 -0.06
C ALA A 54 0.89 -16.48 0.35
N ALA A 55 1.65 -15.79 -0.51
CA ALA A 55 2.97 -15.27 -0.15
C ALA A 55 2.89 -14.29 1.03
N ARG A 56 1.94 -13.35 1.00
CA ARG A 56 1.70 -12.41 2.10
C ARG A 56 1.33 -13.14 3.40
N TRP A 57 0.46 -14.15 3.32
CA TRP A 57 0.05 -14.95 4.47
C TRP A 57 1.20 -15.75 5.07
N LEU A 58 2.04 -16.35 4.24
CA LEU A 58 3.22 -17.10 4.68
C LEU A 58 4.25 -16.18 5.36
N GLU A 59 4.47 -14.99 4.80
CA GLU A 59 5.32 -13.97 5.44
C GLU A 59 4.75 -13.56 6.80
N GLU A 60 3.45 -13.31 6.90
CA GLU A 60 2.82 -12.80 8.12
C GLU A 60 2.70 -13.87 9.22
N VAL A 61 2.17 -15.05 8.89
CA VAL A 61 2.04 -16.17 9.83
C VAL A 61 3.41 -16.71 10.23
N GLY A 62 4.30 -16.91 9.26
CA GLY A 62 5.65 -17.42 9.53
C GLY A 62 6.46 -16.49 10.42
N LEU A 63 6.30 -15.17 10.25
CA LEU A 63 6.97 -14.18 11.09
C LEU A 63 6.40 -14.15 12.51
N VAL A 64 5.08 -14.23 12.67
CA VAL A 64 4.43 -14.31 14.00
C VAL A 64 4.92 -15.54 14.76
N ASP A 65 4.87 -16.72 14.12
CA ASP A 65 5.36 -17.98 14.70
C ASP A 65 6.83 -17.90 15.14
N ALA A 66 7.69 -17.32 14.29
CA ALA A 66 9.10 -17.17 14.59
C ALA A 66 9.33 -16.25 15.80
N VAL A 67 8.58 -15.15 15.89
CA VAL A 67 8.63 -14.22 17.02
C VAL A 67 8.12 -14.89 18.31
N GLU A 68 7.05 -15.68 18.25
CA GLU A 68 6.51 -16.41 19.40
C GLU A 68 7.49 -17.46 19.92
N ARG A 69 8.11 -18.25 19.02
CA ARG A 69 9.18 -19.19 19.40
C ARG A 69 10.39 -18.47 19.99
N ALA A 70 10.80 -17.33 19.42
CA ALA A 70 11.89 -16.54 19.95
C ALA A 70 11.58 -16.00 21.36
N ARG A 71 10.34 -15.56 21.61
CA ARG A 71 9.86 -15.14 22.94
C ARG A 71 9.84 -16.30 23.92
N ALA A 72 9.34 -17.48 23.52
CA ALA A 72 9.31 -18.70 24.33
C ALA A 72 10.73 -19.17 24.69
N ALA A 73 11.70 -18.99 23.79
CA ALA A 73 13.12 -19.26 24.03
C ALA A 73 13.83 -18.17 24.88
N GLY A 74 13.10 -17.14 25.35
CA GLY A 74 13.63 -16.12 26.25
C GLY A 74 14.19 -14.86 25.57
N SER A 75 14.08 -14.73 24.24
CA SER A 75 14.54 -13.52 23.54
C SER A 75 13.78 -12.28 24.01
N THR A 76 14.49 -11.20 24.29
CA THR A 76 13.88 -9.93 24.66
C THR A 76 13.30 -9.22 23.43
N TRP A 77 12.33 -8.32 23.65
CA TRP A 77 11.77 -7.50 22.58
C TRP A 77 12.82 -6.61 21.89
N ALA A 78 13.88 -6.20 22.60
CA ALA A 78 14.98 -5.46 22.01
C ALA A 78 15.77 -6.32 21.00
N GLN A 79 16.05 -7.58 21.33
CA GLN A 79 16.73 -8.52 20.43
C GLN A 79 15.85 -8.87 19.22
N ILE A 80 14.55 -9.08 19.45
CA ILE A 80 13.59 -9.33 18.36
C ILE A 80 13.47 -8.12 17.45
N GLY A 81 13.35 -6.91 18.01
CA GLY A 81 13.35 -5.67 17.23
C GLY A 81 14.60 -5.53 16.37
N ALA A 82 15.78 -5.75 16.96
CA ALA A 82 17.06 -5.70 16.23
C ALA A 82 17.11 -6.70 15.07
N ALA A 83 16.64 -7.93 15.26
CA ALA A 83 16.57 -8.94 14.21
C ALA A 83 15.60 -8.57 13.08
N LEU A 84 14.55 -7.81 13.41
CA LEU A 84 13.55 -7.30 12.46
C LEU A 84 13.91 -5.93 11.85
N GLY A 85 15.03 -5.31 12.26
CA GLY A 85 15.42 -3.96 11.82
C GLY A 85 14.53 -2.84 12.38
N VAL A 86 13.82 -3.06 13.48
CA VAL A 86 12.94 -2.08 14.13
C VAL A 86 13.29 -1.92 15.61
N THR A 87 12.69 -0.93 16.28
CA THR A 87 12.85 -0.79 17.73
C THR A 87 12.12 -1.92 18.47
N GLY A 88 12.60 -2.28 19.67
CA GLY A 88 11.90 -3.25 20.51
C GLY A 88 10.47 -2.84 20.86
N ALA A 89 10.20 -1.54 21.02
CA ALA A 89 8.85 -1.02 21.24
C ALA A 89 7.93 -1.22 20.02
N THR A 90 8.47 -1.05 18.81
CA THR A 90 7.75 -1.35 17.56
C THR A 90 7.45 -2.85 17.46
N ALA A 91 8.41 -3.71 17.81
CA ALA A 91 8.20 -5.16 17.84
C ALA A 91 7.14 -5.58 18.87
N THR A 92 7.19 -5.07 20.10
CA THR A 92 6.17 -5.34 21.13
C THR A 92 4.78 -4.85 20.70
N THR A 93 4.70 -3.65 20.10
CA THR A 93 3.44 -3.12 19.59
C THR A 93 2.84 -4.04 18.52
N ARG A 94 3.67 -4.60 17.65
CA ARG A 94 3.22 -5.45 16.54
C ARG A 94 2.91 -6.89 16.96
N PHE A 95 3.74 -7.49 17.80
CA PHE A 95 3.71 -8.93 18.09
C PHE A 95 3.43 -9.30 19.55
N GLY A 96 3.55 -8.35 20.48
CA GLY A 96 3.27 -8.60 21.90
C GLY A 96 1.77 -8.82 22.18
N GLY A 97 1.46 -9.38 23.34
CA GLY A 97 0.09 -9.72 23.74
C GLY A 97 -0.40 -11.06 23.16
N THR A 98 -1.62 -11.45 23.52
CA THR A 98 -2.29 -12.64 22.96
C THR A 98 -2.76 -12.41 21.52
N PRO A 99 -3.07 -13.47 20.76
CA PRO A 99 -3.70 -13.34 19.44
C PRO A 99 -4.97 -12.47 19.48
N GLU A 100 -5.82 -12.61 20.50
CA GLU A 100 -7.03 -11.78 20.62
C GLU A 100 -6.69 -10.30 20.85
N GLU A 101 -5.67 -10.00 21.66
CA GLU A 101 -5.22 -8.61 21.91
C GLU A 101 -4.58 -7.98 20.65
N ARG A 102 -3.94 -8.78 19.80
CA ARG A 102 -3.43 -8.34 18.50
C ARG A 102 -4.58 -8.03 17.53
N GLU A 103 -5.56 -8.92 17.40
CA GLU A 103 -6.72 -8.69 16.53
C GLU A 103 -7.55 -7.49 17.02
N ALA A 104 -7.77 -7.36 18.33
CA ALA A 104 -8.46 -6.21 18.92
C ALA A 104 -7.78 -4.88 18.60
N ARG A 105 -6.44 -4.82 18.65
CA ARG A 105 -5.69 -3.61 18.25
C ARG A 105 -5.75 -3.35 16.75
N ALA A 106 -5.71 -4.39 15.91
CA ALA A 106 -5.88 -4.26 14.48
C ALA A 106 -7.28 -3.72 14.14
N GLN A 107 -8.31 -4.26 14.78
CA GLN A 107 -9.70 -3.83 14.64
C GLN A 107 -9.91 -2.39 15.10
N GLN A 108 -9.40 -2.00 16.28
CA GLN A 108 -9.44 -0.60 16.72
C GLN A 108 -8.71 0.34 15.74
N SER A 109 -7.63 -0.12 15.12
CA SER A 109 -6.91 0.68 14.12
C SER A 109 -7.72 0.84 12.82
N ARG A 110 -8.40 -0.22 12.37
CA ARG A 110 -9.35 -0.20 11.24
C ARG A 110 -10.52 0.73 11.55
N GLU A 111 -11.11 0.65 12.74
CA GLU A 111 -12.21 1.50 13.20
C GLU A 111 -11.80 2.96 13.28
N ARG A 112 -10.62 3.28 13.83
CA ARG A 112 -10.09 4.65 13.83
C ARG A 112 -9.84 5.16 12.40
N ALA A 113 -9.37 4.32 11.50
CA ALA A 113 -9.20 4.68 10.09
C ALA A 113 -10.57 4.92 9.41
N ALA A 114 -11.54 4.03 9.64
CA ALA A 114 -12.90 4.18 9.15
C ALA A 114 -13.57 5.44 9.71
N GLN A 115 -13.40 5.73 10.99
CA GLN A 115 -13.90 6.94 11.64
C GLN A 115 -13.24 8.20 11.08
N ARG A 116 -11.92 8.19 10.83
CA ARG A 116 -11.24 9.31 10.14
C ARG A 116 -11.77 9.50 8.72
N ASN A 117 -12.02 8.42 7.98
CA ASN A 117 -12.60 8.48 6.63
C ASN A 117 -14.05 8.94 6.65
N LYS A 118 -14.83 8.54 7.65
CA LYS A 118 -16.21 8.98 7.88
C LYS A 118 -16.25 10.48 8.21
N ILE A 119 -15.44 10.94 9.16
CA ILE A 119 -15.29 12.38 9.47
C ILE A 119 -14.80 13.16 8.24
N ALA A 120 -13.87 12.60 7.46
CA ALA A 120 -13.43 13.22 6.21
C ALA A 120 -14.58 13.33 5.20
N SER A 121 -15.40 12.28 5.06
CA SER A 121 -16.55 12.23 4.14
C SER A 121 -17.70 13.13 4.60
N GLU A 122 -18.00 13.18 5.90
CA GLU A 122 -18.99 14.06 6.51
C GLU A 122 -18.55 15.53 6.43
N ALA A 123 -17.27 15.82 6.63
CA ALA A 123 -16.71 17.16 6.42
C ALA A 123 -16.60 17.55 4.94
N ILE A 124 -16.71 16.60 4.00
CA ILE A 124 -16.84 16.86 2.56
C ILE A 124 -18.31 17.09 2.17
N GLY A 125 -19.26 16.49 2.90
CA GLY A 125 -20.71 16.67 2.70
C GLY A 125 -21.31 17.90 3.38
N ALA A 126 -20.68 18.44 4.43
CA ALA A 126 -21.24 19.51 5.26
C ALA A 126 -20.88 20.95 4.82
N THR A 127 -20.17 21.15 3.71
CA THR A 127 -20.06 22.49 3.11
C THR A 127 -21.22 22.67 2.14
N PRO A 128 -22.16 23.61 2.38
CA PRO A 128 -23.27 23.86 1.46
C PRO A 128 -22.72 24.13 0.06
N ARG A 129 -23.03 23.28 -0.92
CA ARG A 129 -22.67 23.44 -2.33
C ARG A 129 -23.52 24.53 -3.02
N GLY A 130 -23.80 25.64 -2.32
CA GLY A 130 -24.72 26.67 -2.76
C GLY A 130 -24.07 27.90 -3.40
N GLU A 131 -22.80 28.20 -3.08
CA GLU A 131 -22.16 29.48 -3.45
C GLU A 131 -20.73 29.33 -4.00
N LEU A 132 -20.41 28.20 -4.64
CA LEU A 132 -19.10 28.03 -5.27
C LEU A 132 -19.18 28.43 -6.75
N PRO A 133 -18.29 29.31 -7.25
CA PRO A 133 -18.29 29.70 -8.66
C PRO A 133 -18.04 28.48 -9.55
N GLY A 134 -18.64 28.46 -10.74
CA GLY A 134 -18.43 27.41 -11.74
C GLY A 134 -18.94 26.01 -11.34
N MET A 135 -18.53 24.99 -12.09
CA MET A 135 -18.92 23.59 -11.88
C MET A 135 -17.81 22.76 -11.21
N SER A 136 -18.15 21.57 -10.72
CA SER A 136 -17.12 20.70 -10.14
C SER A 136 -16.23 20.12 -11.24
N VAL A 137 -15.01 19.71 -10.87
CA VAL A 137 -14.11 18.97 -11.79
C VAL A 137 -14.75 17.68 -12.29
N ALA A 138 -15.64 17.06 -11.50
CA ALA A 138 -16.37 15.85 -11.91
C ALA A 138 -17.38 16.17 -13.02
N ASP A 139 -18.21 17.20 -12.83
CA ASP A 139 -19.22 17.60 -13.82
C ASP A 139 -18.55 18.10 -15.11
N ALA A 140 -17.41 18.79 -15.00
CA ALA A 140 -16.64 19.23 -16.16
C ALA A 140 -16.02 18.04 -16.93
N ALA A 141 -15.50 17.04 -16.22
CA ALA A 141 -14.97 15.82 -16.85
C ALA A 141 -16.07 15.08 -17.64
N GLU A 142 -17.26 14.98 -17.05
CA GLU A 142 -18.44 14.39 -17.71
C GLU A 142 -18.84 15.19 -18.95
N LYS A 143 -18.90 16.52 -18.87
CA LYS A 143 -19.24 17.37 -20.03
C LYS A 143 -18.18 17.38 -21.13
N LEU A 144 -16.92 17.13 -20.80
CA LEU A 144 -15.81 17.03 -21.76
C LEU A 144 -15.65 15.61 -22.32
N ASP A 145 -16.45 14.64 -21.85
CA ASP A 145 -16.31 13.22 -22.16
C ASP A 145 -14.89 12.68 -21.89
N VAL A 146 -14.33 13.09 -20.74
CA VAL A 146 -13.01 12.65 -20.28
C VAL A 146 -13.14 11.91 -18.95
N GLN A 147 -12.44 10.79 -18.80
CA GLN A 147 -12.38 10.09 -17.52
C GLN A 147 -11.87 11.00 -16.40
N LEU A 148 -12.58 11.04 -15.26
CA LEU A 148 -12.29 11.93 -14.13
C LEU A 148 -10.83 11.84 -13.62
N GLY A 149 -10.27 10.63 -13.54
CA GLY A 149 -8.87 10.43 -13.13
C GLY A 149 -7.88 11.10 -14.07
N THR A 150 -8.10 10.95 -15.38
CA THR A 150 -7.30 11.57 -16.44
C THR A 150 -7.40 13.09 -16.37
N PHE A 151 -8.61 13.63 -16.24
CA PHE A 151 -8.82 15.07 -16.17
C PHE A 151 -8.16 15.70 -14.93
N ARG A 152 -8.29 15.06 -13.76
CA ARG A 152 -7.56 15.48 -12.54
C ARG A 152 -6.05 15.52 -12.73
N ARG A 153 -5.49 14.52 -13.43
CA ARG A 153 -4.06 14.49 -13.71
C ARG A 153 -3.63 15.64 -14.62
N ARG A 154 -4.39 15.95 -15.67
CA ARG A 154 -4.12 17.09 -16.57
C ARG A 154 -4.14 18.41 -15.83
N ILE A 155 -5.17 18.63 -15.01
CA ILE A 155 -5.30 19.81 -14.14
C ILE A 155 -4.09 19.95 -13.21
N GLN A 156 -3.65 18.87 -12.58
CA GLN A 156 -2.48 18.88 -11.70
C GLN A 156 -1.22 19.33 -12.46
N VAL A 157 -0.96 18.73 -13.62
CA VAL A 157 0.21 19.08 -14.45
C VAL A 157 0.14 20.54 -14.91
N ALA A 158 -1.05 21.00 -15.32
CA ALA A 158 -1.26 22.37 -15.76
C ALA A 158 -1.11 23.41 -14.63
N ARG A 159 -1.46 23.03 -13.39
CA ARG A 159 -1.19 23.81 -12.18
C ARG A 159 0.29 23.87 -11.84
N GLU A 160 0.98 22.74 -11.86
CA GLU A 160 2.43 22.66 -11.59
C GLU A 160 3.23 23.52 -12.56
N LYS A 161 2.76 23.60 -13.82
CA LYS A 161 3.34 24.47 -14.86
C LYS A 161 2.86 25.91 -14.82
N ASN A 162 1.91 26.24 -13.94
CA ASN A 162 1.21 27.53 -13.89
C ASN A 162 0.72 28.00 -15.28
N SER A 163 0.09 27.09 -16.03
CA SER A 163 -0.30 27.34 -17.41
C SER A 163 -1.41 28.39 -17.53
N ALA A 164 -1.42 29.14 -18.63
CA ALA A 164 -2.47 30.11 -18.93
C ALA A 164 -3.85 29.44 -19.04
N ALA A 165 -3.92 28.22 -19.60
CA ALA A 165 -5.15 27.43 -19.68
C ALA A 165 -5.70 27.08 -18.29
N PHE A 166 -4.83 26.70 -17.33
CA PHE A 166 -5.24 26.47 -15.94
C PHE A 166 -5.79 27.73 -15.29
N ALA A 167 -5.09 28.86 -15.42
CA ALA A 167 -5.51 30.12 -14.82
C ALA A 167 -6.85 30.64 -15.39
N ALA A 168 -7.11 30.41 -16.68
CA ALA A 168 -8.37 30.78 -17.32
C ALA A 168 -9.52 29.82 -16.97
N ALA A 169 -9.25 28.52 -16.90
CA ALA A 169 -10.27 27.50 -16.73
C ALA A 169 -10.69 27.25 -15.28
N ILE A 170 -9.77 27.44 -14.32
CA ILE A 170 -9.91 26.91 -12.97
C ILE A 170 -9.75 28.01 -11.92
N THR A 171 -10.77 28.15 -11.08
CA THR A 171 -10.68 28.92 -9.84
C THR A 171 -10.44 27.98 -8.67
N VAL A 172 -9.42 28.28 -7.87
CA VAL A 172 -9.11 27.56 -6.63
C VAL A 172 -9.78 28.29 -5.46
N VAL A 173 -10.64 27.59 -4.73
CA VAL A 173 -11.40 28.12 -3.60
C VAL A 173 -10.96 27.42 -2.31
N GLN A 174 -10.06 28.01 -1.53
CA GLN A 174 -10.46 28.71 -0.29
C GLN A 174 -11.48 28.09 0.68
N LEU A 175 -11.57 26.77 0.95
CA LEU A 175 -12.58 26.27 1.92
C LEU A 175 -12.15 26.37 3.39
N SER A 176 -10.87 26.12 3.69
CA SER A 176 -10.29 26.27 5.04
C SER A 176 -8.76 26.37 4.96
N PRO A 177 -8.02 26.72 6.04
CA PRO A 177 -6.56 26.82 5.99
C PRO A 177 -5.81 25.56 5.50
N LYS A 178 -6.46 24.39 5.52
CA LYS A 178 -5.90 23.12 5.05
C LYS A 178 -6.65 22.52 3.85
N ARG A 179 -7.64 23.22 3.29
CA ARG A 179 -8.50 22.70 2.23
C ARG A 179 -8.84 23.74 1.18
N GLU A 180 -8.60 23.36 -0.07
CA GLU A 180 -9.02 24.09 -1.26
C GLU A 180 -9.81 23.15 -2.18
N VAL A 181 -10.73 23.70 -2.97
CA VAL A 181 -11.40 22.98 -4.04
C VAL A 181 -11.19 23.70 -5.36
N MET A 182 -11.01 22.93 -6.43
CA MET A 182 -10.93 23.46 -7.79
C MET A 182 -12.32 23.50 -8.40
N ARG A 183 -12.66 24.64 -8.99
CA ARG A 183 -13.90 24.87 -9.72
C ARG A 183 -13.59 25.21 -11.16
N VAL A 184 -14.27 24.56 -12.08
CA VAL A 184 -14.15 24.86 -13.51
C VAL A 184 -15.11 26.00 -13.83
N VAL A 185 -14.55 27.17 -14.15
CA VAL A 185 -15.28 28.40 -14.47
C VAL A 185 -15.41 28.62 -15.97
N ASP A 186 -14.49 28.06 -16.77
CA ASP A 186 -14.54 28.07 -18.22
C ASP A 186 -14.26 26.66 -18.76
N LEU A 187 -15.28 26.06 -19.38
CA LEU A 187 -15.20 24.71 -19.93
C LEU A 187 -14.37 24.64 -21.22
N ALA A 188 -14.37 25.71 -22.02
CA ALA A 188 -13.61 25.77 -23.27
C ALA A 188 -12.11 25.88 -22.99
N ALA A 189 -11.73 26.71 -22.01
CA ALA A 189 -10.36 26.77 -21.52
C ALA A 189 -9.95 25.44 -20.85
N ALA A 190 -10.86 24.80 -20.12
CA ALA A 190 -10.61 23.51 -19.49
C ALA A 190 -10.34 22.38 -20.49
N ALA A 191 -10.92 22.45 -21.69
CA ALA A 191 -10.65 21.49 -22.76
C ALA A 191 -9.22 21.59 -23.32
N GLN A 192 -8.55 22.73 -23.11
CA GLN A 192 -7.17 22.99 -23.55
C GLN A 192 -6.11 22.59 -22.51
N ILE A 193 -6.54 22.05 -21.36
CA ILE A 193 -5.69 21.50 -20.29
C ILE A 193 -5.34 20.03 -20.59
#